data_AF-A0A0D0BKC2-F1
#
_entry.id   AF-A0A0D0BKC2-F1
#
_cell.length_a   1.000
_cell.length_b   1.000
_cell.length_c   1.000
_cell.angle_alpha   90.00
_cell.angle_beta   90.00
_cell.angle_gamma   90.00
#
_symmetry.space_group_name_H-M   'P 1'
#
loop_
_entity.id
_entity.type
_entity.pdbx_description
1 polymer ?
#
loop_
_entity_poly.entity_id
_entity_poly.type
_entity_poly.pdbx_seq_one_letter_code
_entity_poly.pdbx_strand_id
1 'polypeptide(L)'
;MSSSNNDITEWTDHQLHEKDDDDDDDLHERKSTERRRHAKARKEEAMQKAEEKARRKAEQEARRKAEVEARKRAKADAKAQSAVAGPSKGKQRNVAGPTATLARCYGCSDAEVACEMKVAEGSRVRRCDCCRRLRHKCERLGDMPPTRRRKRAESMAPREGKKKARTKSPLTEEEEDEERGGDENRDTLGALAEVLALVVEEMQTMAAERRAHTERMMGTLEEIRDCLDANFKPEEGSDDGSEDRLEDRLEDGLEDSSDSSEEAEAEAAEVAEEKEALKGQNREEAEVDESV
;
A
#
# COMPACT_ATOMS: atom_id res chain seq x y z
N MET A 1 53.62 62.10 -59.78
CA MET A 1 53.48 61.48 -58.45
C MET A 1 52.13 61.92 -57.93
N SER A 2 51.12 61.07 -58.14
CA SER A 2 49.71 61.43 -57.95
C SER A 2 49.11 60.51 -56.89
N SER A 3 48.35 61.13 -55.99
CA SER A 3 47.64 60.55 -54.85
C SER A 3 46.84 59.31 -55.19
N SER A 4 47.07 58.24 -54.43
CA SER A 4 46.14 57.13 -54.26
C SER A 4 46.09 56.83 -52.78
N ASN A 5 45.28 57.55 -52.02
CA ASN A 5 44.92 57.18 -50.65
C ASN A 5 43.62 57.92 -50.30
N ASN A 6 42.65 57.14 -49.84
CA ASN A 6 41.48 57.50 -49.01
C ASN A 6 40.09 57.30 -49.64
N ASP A 7 39.71 56.06 -49.97
CA ASP A 7 38.30 55.70 -50.25
C ASP A 7 37.94 54.25 -49.82
N ILE A 8 38.45 53.74 -48.69
CA ILE A 8 38.18 52.33 -48.29
C ILE A 8 37.60 52.13 -46.87
N THR A 9 37.41 53.15 -46.05
CA THR A 9 36.95 52.94 -44.64
C THR A 9 35.76 53.81 -44.23
N GLU A 10 34.73 53.85 -45.07
CA GLU A 10 33.36 54.15 -44.65
C GLU A 10 32.48 52.91 -44.91
N TRP A 11 32.84 51.78 -44.28
CA TRP A 11 31.84 50.75 -44.04
C TRP A 11 31.05 51.20 -42.82
N THR A 12 29.80 51.51 -43.07
CA THR A 12 28.80 52.02 -42.14
C THR A 12 28.63 51.08 -40.94
N ASP A 13 29.05 51.55 -39.77
CA ASP A 13 28.87 50.93 -38.45
C ASP A 13 27.38 50.71 -38.09
N HIS A 14 26.47 51.26 -38.92
CA HIS A 14 25.02 51.17 -38.76
C HIS A 14 24.38 49.88 -39.27
N GLN A 15 25.11 48.98 -39.95
CA GLN A 15 24.54 47.71 -40.48
C GLN A 15 24.77 46.48 -39.59
N LEU A 16 25.44 46.62 -38.44
CA LEU A 16 25.66 45.51 -37.51
C LEU A 16 24.65 45.46 -36.34
N HIS A 17 23.60 46.30 -36.35
CA HIS A 17 22.73 46.49 -35.18
C HIS A 17 21.28 45.99 -35.34
N GLU A 18 20.91 45.30 -36.43
CA GLU A 18 19.50 44.95 -36.69
C GLU A 18 19.23 43.45 -36.91
N LYS A 19 20.04 42.53 -36.37
CA LYS A 19 19.86 41.09 -36.69
C LYS A 19 19.84 40.07 -35.58
N ASP A 20 20.03 40.44 -34.30
CA ASP A 20 20.35 39.42 -33.30
C ASP A 20 19.40 39.31 -32.10
N ASP A 21 18.25 40.00 -32.06
CA ASP A 21 17.38 40.00 -30.87
C ASP A 21 16.01 39.31 -31.02
N ASP A 22 15.56 38.96 -32.24
CA ASP A 22 14.22 38.36 -32.44
C ASP A 22 14.19 36.81 -32.27
N ASP A 23 15.34 36.13 -32.27
CA ASP A 23 15.41 34.65 -32.18
C ASP A 23 15.41 34.10 -30.73
N ASP A 24 15.70 34.93 -29.73
CA ASP A 24 15.84 34.48 -28.34
C ASP A 24 14.48 34.22 -27.65
N ASP A 25 13.44 34.96 -28.03
CA ASP A 25 12.08 34.80 -27.47
C ASP A 25 11.45 33.47 -27.88
N ASP A 26 11.57 33.08 -29.17
CA ASP A 26 11.08 31.80 -29.69
C ASP A 26 11.74 30.60 -28.98
N LEU A 27 13.05 30.71 -28.71
CA LEU A 27 13.78 29.68 -27.99
C LEU A 27 13.30 29.54 -26.55
N HIS A 28 12.95 30.65 -25.90
CA HIS A 28 12.43 30.64 -24.53
C HIS A 28 11.04 30.01 -24.45
N GLU A 29 10.14 30.34 -25.39
CA GLU A 29 8.79 29.76 -25.45
C GLU A 29 8.83 28.25 -25.68
N ARG A 30 9.67 27.79 -26.62
CA ARG A 30 9.86 26.36 -26.89
C ARG A 30 10.37 25.60 -25.67
N LYS A 31 11.36 26.15 -24.94
CA LYS A 31 11.87 25.54 -23.69
C LYS A 31 10.83 25.55 -22.58
N SER A 32 9.96 26.56 -22.53
CA SER A 32 8.87 26.64 -21.54
C SER A 32 7.82 25.55 -21.78
N THR A 33 7.37 25.39 -23.02
CA THR A 33 6.39 24.35 -23.39
C THR A 33 6.96 22.94 -23.19
N GLU A 34 8.23 22.71 -23.53
CA GLU A 34 8.92 21.45 -23.27
C GLU A 34 8.98 21.12 -21.77
N ARG A 35 9.31 22.10 -20.91
CA ARG A 35 9.29 21.91 -19.45
C ARG A 35 7.90 21.57 -18.92
N ARG A 36 6.85 22.21 -19.43
CA ARG A 36 5.45 21.89 -19.07
C ARG A 36 5.09 20.45 -19.46
N ARG A 37 5.49 20.01 -20.67
CA ARG A 37 5.30 18.61 -21.13
C ARG A 37 6.01 17.60 -20.22
N HIS A 38 7.26 17.87 -19.85
CA HIS A 38 7.99 16.99 -18.91
C HIS A 38 7.37 16.98 -17.51
N ALA A 39 6.92 18.12 -17.01
CA ALA A 39 6.26 18.20 -15.72
C ALA A 39 4.94 17.40 -15.72
N LYS A 40 4.16 17.50 -16.80
CA LYS A 40 2.92 16.72 -16.98
C LYS A 40 3.22 15.21 -17.02
N ALA A 41 4.19 14.79 -17.84
CA ALA A 41 4.62 13.39 -17.94
C ALA A 41 5.07 12.81 -16.59
N ARG A 42 5.85 13.57 -15.79
CA ARG A 42 6.28 13.14 -14.45
C ARG A 42 5.10 13.00 -13.46
N LYS A 43 4.11 13.89 -13.53
CA LYS A 43 2.90 13.80 -12.71
C LYS A 43 2.08 12.55 -13.08
N GLU A 44 1.91 12.28 -14.38
CA GLU A 44 1.22 11.08 -14.87
C GLU A 44 1.93 9.79 -14.45
N GLU A 45 3.26 9.72 -14.60
CA GLU A 45 4.05 8.57 -14.14
C GLU A 45 3.92 8.35 -12.62
N ALA A 46 3.95 9.43 -11.82
CA ALA A 46 3.76 9.35 -10.38
C ALA A 46 2.36 8.84 -10.01
N MET A 47 1.31 9.29 -10.72
CA MET A 47 -0.05 8.81 -10.55
C MET A 47 -0.18 7.33 -10.91
N GLN A 48 0.34 6.91 -12.07
CA GLN A 48 0.34 5.50 -12.48
C GLN A 48 1.05 4.60 -11.45
N LYS A 49 2.19 5.04 -10.93
CA LYS A 49 2.93 4.30 -9.90
C LYS A 49 2.17 4.21 -8.57
N ALA A 50 1.44 5.25 -8.19
CA ALA A 50 0.59 5.25 -7.00
C ALA A 50 -0.61 4.30 -7.17
N GLU A 51 -1.26 4.32 -8.33
CA GLU A 51 -2.37 3.44 -8.68
C GLU A 51 -1.93 1.98 -8.71
N GLU A 52 -0.80 1.66 -9.35
CA GLU A 52 -0.28 0.29 -9.41
C GLU A 52 0.06 -0.23 -8.01
N LYS A 53 0.62 0.63 -7.14
CA LYS A 53 0.90 0.29 -5.75
C LYS A 53 -0.40 0.02 -4.96
N ALA A 54 -1.45 0.81 -5.18
CA ALA A 54 -2.76 0.59 -4.59
C ALA A 54 -3.38 -0.74 -5.06
N ARG A 55 -3.31 -1.02 -6.38
CA ARG A 55 -3.77 -2.29 -6.97
C ARG A 55 -3.06 -3.51 -6.37
N ARG A 56 -1.71 -3.47 -6.28
CA ARG A 56 -0.91 -4.55 -5.67
C ARG A 56 -1.26 -4.76 -4.20
N LYS A 57 -1.57 -3.70 -3.44
CA LYS A 57 -1.98 -3.80 -2.04
C LYS A 57 -3.36 -4.49 -1.92
N ALA A 58 -4.33 -4.09 -2.74
CA ALA A 58 -5.66 -4.69 -2.76
C ALA A 58 -5.60 -6.18 -3.16
N GLU A 59 -4.78 -6.54 -4.14
CA GLU A 59 -4.58 -7.93 -4.56
C GLU A 59 -3.97 -8.80 -3.45
N GLN A 60 -2.96 -8.28 -2.73
CA GLN A 60 -2.38 -8.99 -1.58
C GLN A 60 -3.38 -9.19 -0.44
N GLU A 61 -4.24 -8.20 -0.19
CA GLU A 61 -5.29 -8.30 0.82
C GLU A 61 -6.34 -9.34 0.42
N ALA A 62 -6.79 -9.33 -0.83
CA ALA A 62 -7.70 -10.34 -1.38
C ALA A 62 -7.11 -11.75 -1.28
N ARG A 63 -5.82 -11.91 -1.61
CA ARG A 63 -5.11 -13.19 -1.47
C ARG A 63 -5.05 -13.69 -0.02
N ARG A 64 -4.74 -12.81 0.93
CA ARG A 64 -4.71 -13.17 2.37
C ARG A 64 -6.11 -13.57 2.86
N LYS A 65 -7.16 -12.86 2.42
CA LYS A 65 -8.54 -13.18 2.76
C LYS A 65 -8.94 -14.57 2.22
N ALA A 66 -8.62 -14.85 0.96
CA ALA A 66 -8.86 -16.15 0.33
C ALA A 66 -8.11 -17.29 1.03
N GLU A 67 -6.86 -17.09 1.43
CA GLU A 67 -6.08 -18.09 2.17
C GLU A 67 -6.69 -18.40 3.55
N VAL A 68 -7.12 -17.37 4.29
CA VAL A 68 -7.79 -17.55 5.59
C VAL A 68 -9.10 -18.33 5.42
N GLU A 69 -9.87 -18.02 4.37
CA GLU A 69 -11.11 -18.73 4.07
C GLU A 69 -10.86 -20.19 3.68
N ALA A 70 -9.90 -20.45 2.79
CA ALA A 70 -9.48 -21.80 2.41
C ALA A 70 -9.05 -22.61 3.64
N ARG A 71 -8.30 -22.00 4.57
CA ARG A 71 -7.91 -22.65 5.84
C ARG A 71 -9.11 -22.93 6.75
N LYS A 72 -10.12 -22.07 6.78
CA LYS A 72 -11.38 -22.32 7.53
C LYS A 72 -12.13 -23.50 6.93
N ARG A 73 -12.26 -23.56 5.60
CA ARG A 73 -12.89 -24.68 4.88
C ARG A 73 -12.17 -26.01 5.15
N ALA A 74 -10.85 -26.04 4.98
CA ALA A 74 -10.05 -27.24 5.27
C ALA A 74 -10.18 -27.73 6.73
N LYS A 75 -10.28 -26.82 7.71
CA LYS A 75 -10.53 -27.20 9.11
C LYS A 75 -11.94 -27.75 9.33
N ALA A 76 -12.94 -27.18 8.67
CA ALA A 76 -14.31 -27.67 8.74
C ALA A 76 -14.41 -29.10 8.14
N ASP A 77 -13.76 -29.33 6.99
CA ASP A 77 -13.71 -30.62 6.33
C ASP A 77 -12.98 -31.68 7.18
N ALA A 78 -11.84 -31.33 7.78
CA ALA A 78 -11.12 -32.22 8.69
C ALA A 78 -11.98 -32.59 9.93
N LYS A 79 -12.72 -31.62 10.48
CA LYS A 79 -13.66 -31.87 11.58
C LYS A 79 -14.81 -32.78 11.14
N ALA A 80 -15.39 -32.57 9.96
CA ALA A 80 -16.43 -33.41 9.41
C ALA A 80 -15.95 -34.86 9.17
N GLN A 81 -14.76 -35.03 8.59
CA GLN A 81 -14.15 -36.35 8.39
C GLN A 81 -13.93 -37.10 9.72
N SER A 82 -13.47 -36.40 10.76
CA SER A 82 -13.29 -37.00 12.09
C SER A 82 -14.60 -37.42 12.76
N ALA A 83 -15.74 -36.80 12.40
CA ALA A 83 -17.06 -37.18 12.91
C ALA A 83 -17.66 -38.39 12.15
N VAL A 84 -17.37 -38.50 10.84
CA VAL A 84 -17.83 -39.62 9.99
C VAL A 84 -17.05 -40.91 10.27
N ALA A 85 -15.76 -40.81 10.61
CA ALA A 85 -15.01 -41.90 11.20
C ALA A 85 -15.50 -42.13 12.65
N GLY A 86 -16.75 -42.59 12.79
CA GLY A 86 -17.37 -42.86 14.08
C GLY A 86 -16.45 -43.72 14.95
N PRO A 87 -16.56 -43.63 16.29
CA PRO A 87 -15.73 -44.38 17.22
C PRO A 87 -15.80 -45.84 16.82
N SER A 88 -14.72 -46.33 16.23
CA SER A 88 -14.64 -47.70 15.76
C SER A 88 -14.83 -48.55 17.00
N LYS A 89 -16.01 -49.19 17.10
CA LYS A 89 -16.32 -50.22 18.09
C LYS A 89 -15.48 -51.46 17.75
N GLY A 90 -14.17 -51.29 17.77
CA GLY A 90 -13.22 -52.37 17.88
C GLY A 90 -13.42 -52.96 19.26
N LYS A 91 -14.12 -54.09 19.28
CA LYS A 91 -14.22 -55.03 20.39
C LYS A 91 -12.85 -55.09 21.06
N GLN A 92 -12.75 -54.47 22.24
CA GLN A 92 -11.56 -54.51 23.06
C GLN A 92 -11.28 -55.98 23.34
N ARG A 93 -10.28 -56.53 22.66
CA ARG A 93 -9.64 -57.77 23.09
C ARG A 93 -8.90 -57.36 24.35
N ASN A 94 -9.52 -57.60 25.51
CA ASN A 94 -8.93 -57.48 26.82
C ASN A 94 -7.71 -58.42 26.88
N VAL A 95 -6.56 -57.92 26.42
CA VAL A 95 -5.27 -58.43 26.85
C VAL A 95 -4.82 -57.43 27.90
N ALA A 96 -5.10 -57.75 29.15
CA ALA A 96 -4.55 -57.09 30.32
C ALA A 96 -3.03 -57.31 30.33
N GLY A 97 -2.33 -56.54 29.51
CA GLY A 97 -0.91 -56.28 29.66
C GLY A 97 -0.78 -54.86 30.19
N PRO A 98 0.03 -54.59 31.22
CA PRO A 98 0.30 -53.24 31.67
C PRO A 98 1.11 -52.54 30.57
N THR A 99 0.43 -51.93 29.60
CA THR A 99 1.03 -51.05 28.61
C THR A 99 1.35 -49.73 29.30
N ALA A 100 2.30 -49.78 30.22
CA ALA A 100 3.11 -48.62 30.52
C ALA A 100 3.58 -48.11 29.16
N THR A 101 3.15 -46.91 28.79
CA THR A 101 3.67 -46.19 27.63
C THR A 101 5.17 -46.00 27.86
N LEU A 102 5.94 -47.00 27.44
CA LEU A 102 7.39 -47.01 27.49
C LEU A 102 7.82 -45.83 26.63
N ALA A 103 8.22 -44.75 27.29
CA ALA A 103 8.71 -43.54 26.65
C ALA A 103 9.84 -43.96 25.69
N ARG A 104 9.59 -43.87 24.38
CA ARG A 104 10.53 -44.28 23.36
C ARG A 104 11.78 -43.41 23.42
N CYS A 105 12.96 -44.02 23.27
CA CYS A 105 14.20 -43.29 23.08
C CYS A 105 14.27 -42.81 21.63
N TYR A 106 14.27 -41.49 21.40
CA TYR A 106 14.34 -40.92 20.06
C TYR A 106 15.57 -41.38 19.29
N GLY A 107 16.74 -41.49 19.94
CA GLY A 107 17.96 -41.96 19.30
C GLY A 107 17.94 -43.43 18.83
N CYS A 108 17.01 -44.25 19.34
CA CYS A 108 16.80 -45.62 18.86
C CYS A 108 15.59 -45.72 17.92
N SER A 109 14.72 -44.70 17.93
CA SER A 109 13.51 -44.66 17.09
C SER A 109 13.86 -44.48 15.61
N ASP A 110 14.89 -43.67 15.31
CA ASP A 110 15.37 -43.47 13.93
C ASP A 110 16.06 -44.72 13.34
N ALA A 111 16.47 -45.67 14.20
CA ALA A 111 17.11 -46.93 13.80
C ALA A 111 16.14 -48.13 13.85
N GLU A 112 14.86 -47.91 14.15
CA GLU A 112 13.83 -48.94 14.36
C GLU A 112 14.20 -50.01 15.42
N VAL A 113 15.15 -49.71 16.31
CA VAL A 113 15.58 -50.64 17.36
C VAL A 113 14.69 -50.48 18.59
N ALA A 114 14.03 -51.59 18.97
CA ALA A 114 13.31 -51.66 20.23
C ALA A 114 14.29 -51.48 21.40
N CYS A 115 14.05 -50.48 22.23
CA CYS A 115 14.86 -50.21 23.42
C CYS A 115 13.98 -50.03 24.65
N GLU A 116 14.47 -50.51 25.79
CA GLU A 116 13.83 -50.36 27.08
C GLU A 116 14.50 -49.20 27.85
N MET A 117 13.72 -48.51 28.67
CA MET A 117 14.19 -47.40 29.50
C MET A 117 14.22 -47.85 30.96
N LYS A 118 15.38 -48.25 31.46
CA LYS A 118 15.54 -48.66 32.87
C LYS A 118 15.66 -47.46 33.81
N VAL A 119 15.00 -47.55 34.96
CA VAL A 119 15.17 -46.64 36.09
C VAL A 119 16.20 -47.29 37.02
N ALA A 120 17.30 -46.61 37.34
CA ALA A 120 18.20 -47.12 38.38
C ALA A 120 17.52 -46.98 39.74
N GLU A 121 17.54 -48.05 40.53
CA GLU A 121 16.91 -48.14 41.86
C GLU A 121 17.36 -46.96 42.75
N GLY A 122 16.41 -46.12 43.19
CA GLY A 122 16.67 -44.90 43.94
C GLY A 122 16.90 -43.61 43.12
N SER A 123 16.94 -43.68 41.80
CA SER A 123 17.07 -42.49 40.92
C SER A 123 15.79 -42.23 40.12
N ARG A 124 15.44 -40.96 39.87
CA ARG A 124 14.34 -40.60 38.94
C ARG A 124 14.77 -40.59 37.48
N VAL A 125 16.03 -40.92 37.19
CA VAL A 125 16.61 -40.79 35.86
C VAL A 125 16.47 -42.10 35.10
N ARG A 126 15.84 -42.04 33.93
CA ARG A 126 15.72 -43.19 33.01
C ARG A 126 16.89 -43.20 32.03
N ARG A 127 17.54 -44.35 31.87
CA ARG A 127 18.60 -44.58 30.88
C ARG A 127 18.10 -45.57 29.81
N CYS A 128 18.41 -45.30 28.55
CA CYS A 128 18.14 -46.23 27.46
C CYS A 128 19.15 -47.37 27.48
N ASP A 129 18.67 -48.61 27.36
CA ASP A 129 19.50 -49.81 27.43
C ASP A 129 20.36 -50.00 26.17
N CYS A 130 19.87 -49.50 25.04
CA CYS A 130 20.53 -49.63 23.74
C CYS A 130 21.62 -48.55 23.55
N CYS A 131 21.28 -47.27 23.67
CA CYS A 131 22.23 -46.18 23.41
C CYS A 131 22.88 -45.61 24.68
N ARG A 132 22.52 -46.10 25.87
CA ARG A 132 23.03 -45.66 27.18
C ARG A 132 22.84 -44.16 27.48
N ARG A 133 22.01 -43.44 26.72
CA ARG A 133 21.69 -42.02 26.95
C ARG A 133 20.59 -41.87 28.00
N LEU A 134 20.65 -40.77 28.76
CA LEU A 134 19.63 -40.41 29.74
C LEU A 134 18.45 -39.72 29.03
N ARG A 135 17.22 -39.93 29.49
CA ARG A 135 15.99 -39.44 28.82
C ARG A 135 16.01 -37.95 28.48
N HIS A 136 16.53 -37.11 29.37
CA HIS A 136 16.63 -35.65 29.16
C HIS A 136 17.66 -35.23 28.11
N LYS A 137 18.51 -36.15 27.62
CA LYS A 137 19.48 -35.89 26.54
C LYS A 137 19.06 -36.50 25.20
N CYS A 138 17.88 -37.12 25.15
CA CYS A 138 17.27 -37.63 23.91
C CYS A 138 16.19 -36.68 23.36
N GLU A 139 16.14 -35.42 23.82
CA GLU A 139 15.37 -34.40 23.13
C GLU A 139 15.96 -34.17 21.73
N ARG A 140 15.09 -34.20 20.71
CA ARG A 140 15.46 -33.83 19.34
C ARG A 140 16.07 -32.45 19.37
N LEU A 141 17.22 -32.30 18.70
CA LEU A 141 17.94 -31.03 18.47
C LEU A 141 17.16 -30.08 17.52
N GLY A 142 15.84 -29.97 17.72
CA GLY A 142 14.89 -29.24 16.90
C GLY A 142 13.55 -28.95 17.59
N ASP A 143 13.24 -29.66 18.69
CA ASP A 143 12.07 -29.38 19.53
C ASP A 143 12.49 -28.49 20.72
N MET A 144 13.02 -27.30 20.43
CA MET A 144 13.08 -26.27 21.47
C MET A 144 11.64 -25.90 21.85
N PRO A 145 11.28 -25.88 23.15
CA PRO A 145 9.96 -25.41 23.57
C PRO A 145 9.74 -23.98 23.04
N PRO A 146 8.55 -23.62 22.52
CA PRO A 146 8.26 -22.28 22.01
C PRO A 146 8.07 -21.32 23.18
N THR A 147 9.13 -21.11 23.96
CA THR A 147 9.15 -20.17 25.07
C THR A 147 10.43 -19.35 24.93
N ARG A 148 10.24 -18.04 24.72
CA ARG A 148 11.27 -16.98 24.65
C ARG A 148 11.93 -16.64 23.31
N ARG A 149 11.27 -16.88 22.16
CA ARG A 149 11.63 -16.19 20.88
C ARG A 149 10.56 -15.23 20.36
N ARG A 150 9.97 -14.43 21.26
CA ARG A 150 9.33 -13.15 20.91
C ARG A 150 10.15 -12.04 21.58
N LYS A 151 10.55 -11.02 20.80
CA LYS A 151 11.39 -9.84 21.13
C LYS A 151 12.88 -9.89 20.76
N ARG A 152 13.22 -10.15 19.49
CA ARG A 152 14.53 -9.68 18.95
C ARG A 152 14.51 -9.19 17.49
N ALA A 153 13.34 -8.77 16.99
CA ALA A 153 13.21 -8.17 15.64
C ALA A 153 12.70 -6.71 15.67
N GLU A 154 12.82 -6.03 16.83
CA GLU A 154 12.49 -4.60 17.01
C GLU A 154 13.69 -3.81 17.59
N SER A 155 14.91 -4.32 17.47
CA SER A 155 16.12 -3.66 18.02
C SER A 155 16.98 -2.99 16.95
N MET A 156 16.37 -2.45 15.89
CA MET A 156 17.02 -1.54 14.94
C MET A 156 16.27 -0.20 14.86
N ALA A 157 15.78 0.28 16.00
CA ALA A 157 15.58 1.71 16.19
C ALA A 157 16.88 2.27 16.80
N PRO A 158 17.53 3.28 16.19
CA PRO A 158 18.70 3.91 16.77
C PRO A 158 18.29 4.55 18.09
N ARG A 159 18.74 3.95 19.20
CA ARG A 159 18.81 4.64 20.48
C ARG A 159 19.93 5.67 20.36
N GLU A 160 19.56 6.90 20.02
CA GLU A 160 20.44 8.04 20.26
C GLU A 160 20.65 8.15 21.78
N GLY A 161 21.86 7.78 22.16
CA GLY A 161 22.30 7.74 23.53
C GLY A 161 22.44 9.16 24.08
N LYS A 162 21.63 9.45 25.10
CA LYS A 162 22.00 10.35 26.19
C LYS A 162 23.42 10.03 26.68
N LYS A 163 24.36 10.94 26.44
CA LYS A 163 25.54 11.13 27.30
C LYS A 163 25.37 12.45 28.04
N LYS A 164 25.27 12.33 29.36
CA LYS A 164 25.26 13.41 30.33
C LYS A 164 26.65 14.05 30.37
N ALA A 165 26.72 15.37 30.18
CA ALA A 165 27.74 16.20 30.80
C ALA A 165 27.07 17.01 31.90
N ARG A 166 27.73 17.04 33.04
CA ARG A 166 27.26 17.48 34.35
C ARG A 166 27.69 18.92 34.54
N THR A 167 26.76 19.85 34.70
CA THR A 167 27.03 21.18 35.24
C THR A 167 25.96 21.53 36.26
N LYS A 168 26.44 21.87 37.45
CA LYS A 168 25.68 22.27 38.62
C LYS A 168 25.29 23.73 38.45
N SER A 169 24.05 24.08 38.77
CA SER A 169 23.61 25.45 39.08
C SER A 169 22.38 25.39 39.99
N PRO A 170 22.09 26.46 40.76
CA PRO A 170 21.75 26.34 42.17
C PRO A 170 20.25 26.45 42.47
N LEU A 171 19.90 25.76 43.56
CA LEU A 171 18.85 26.05 44.54
C LEU A 171 18.01 27.32 44.29
N THR A 172 16.79 27.13 43.81
CA THR A 172 15.64 27.99 44.12
C THR A 172 14.55 27.06 44.65
N GLU A 173 14.37 27.13 45.97
CA GLU A 173 13.18 26.65 46.67
C GLU A 173 12.00 27.57 46.28
N GLU A 174 10.76 27.12 46.54
CA GLU A 174 9.46 27.80 46.28
C GLU A 174 8.89 27.47 44.88
N GLU A 175 7.71 26.88 44.68
CA GLU A 175 6.49 26.72 45.48
C GLU A 175 5.70 25.49 44.98
N GLU A 176 4.99 24.85 45.91
CA GLU A 176 3.97 23.84 45.67
C GLU A 176 2.75 24.51 45.02
N ASP A 177 2.23 24.06 43.87
CA ASP A 177 0.80 23.75 43.69
C ASP A 177 0.39 23.34 42.24
N GLU A 178 -0.55 22.40 42.21
CA GLU A 178 -1.53 22.13 41.13
C GLU A 178 -1.09 21.55 39.75
N GLU A 179 -0.51 20.35 39.73
CA GLU A 179 -0.53 19.49 38.52
C GLU A 179 -1.72 18.50 38.57
N ARG A 180 -2.96 19.03 38.51
CA ARG A 180 -4.20 18.24 38.50
C ARG A 180 -5.17 18.68 37.39
N GLY A 181 -4.68 18.78 36.15
CA GLY A 181 -5.49 19.26 35.00
C GLY A 181 -5.34 18.46 33.68
N GLY A 182 -4.85 17.22 33.72
CA GLY A 182 -4.42 16.52 32.49
C GLY A 182 -5.34 15.45 31.90
N ASP A 183 -6.53 15.19 32.47
CA ASP A 183 -7.34 14.01 32.08
C ASP A 183 -8.56 14.31 31.19
N GLU A 184 -9.07 15.55 31.20
CA GLU A 184 -10.32 15.91 30.51
C GLU A 184 -10.18 15.94 28.97
N ASN A 185 -8.96 16.16 28.45
CA ASN A 185 -8.71 16.23 27.01
C ASN A 185 -8.62 14.86 26.31
N ARG A 186 -8.54 13.75 27.06
CA ARG A 186 -8.51 12.42 26.45
C ARG A 186 -9.90 11.98 25.99
N ASP A 187 -10.94 12.37 26.73
CA ASP A 187 -12.31 12.01 26.42
C ASP A 187 -12.85 12.80 25.22
N THR A 188 -12.46 14.08 25.08
CA THR A 188 -12.85 14.91 23.93
C THR A 188 -12.22 14.44 22.62
N LEU A 189 -10.93 14.07 22.64
CA LEU A 189 -10.25 13.47 21.47
C LEU A 189 -10.82 12.10 21.12
N GLY A 190 -11.19 11.30 22.13
CA GLY A 190 -11.89 10.03 21.92
C GLY A 190 -13.21 10.21 21.18
N ALA A 191 -14.06 11.13 21.66
CA ALA A 191 -15.34 11.45 21.03
C ALA A 191 -15.17 11.96 19.58
N LEU A 192 -14.17 12.83 19.33
CA LEU A 192 -13.88 13.31 17.98
C LEU A 192 -13.42 12.18 17.04
N ALA A 193 -12.61 11.24 17.54
CA ALA A 193 -12.17 10.09 16.77
C ALA A 193 -13.35 9.17 16.38
N GLU A 194 -14.33 8.98 17.29
CA GLU A 194 -15.55 8.22 17.01
C GLU A 194 -16.42 8.89 15.95
N VAL A 195 -16.62 10.22 16.04
CA VAL A 195 -17.36 10.98 15.04
C VAL A 195 -16.70 10.88 13.66
N LEU A 196 -15.37 11.04 13.60
CA LEU A 196 -14.63 10.89 12.34
C LEU A 196 -14.74 9.46 11.77
N ALA A 197 -14.74 8.43 12.62
CA ALA A 197 -14.93 7.05 12.18
C ALA A 197 -16.32 6.84 11.55
N LEU A 198 -17.37 7.40 12.15
CA LEU A 198 -18.74 7.33 11.62
C LEU A 198 -18.87 8.06 10.28
N VAL A 199 -18.30 9.26 10.14
CA VAL A 199 -18.32 10.01 8.86
C VAL A 199 -17.60 9.22 7.77
N VAL A 200 -16.45 8.59 8.07
CA VAL A 200 -15.73 7.77 7.10
C VAL A 200 -16.54 6.54 6.69
N GLU A 201 -17.25 5.90 7.62
CA GLU A 201 -18.14 4.77 7.33
C GLU A 201 -19.32 5.18 6.43
N GLU A 202 -19.90 6.36 6.68
CA GLU A 202 -20.98 6.91 5.88
C GLU A 202 -20.52 7.25 4.45
N MET A 203 -19.35 7.89 4.31
CA MET A 203 -18.74 8.15 3.00
C MET A 203 -18.45 6.88 2.21
N GLN A 204 -17.99 5.82 2.88
CA GLN A 204 -17.77 4.51 2.25
C GLN A 204 -19.09 3.89 1.80
N THR A 205 -20.15 4.03 2.58
CA THR A 205 -21.50 3.53 2.27
C THR A 205 -22.06 4.24 1.03
N MET A 206 -22.00 5.57 0.99
CA MET A 206 -22.42 6.34 -0.19
C MET A 206 -21.58 5.99 -1.44
N ALA A 207 -20.27 5.76 -1.29
CA ALA A 207 -19.42 5.34 -2.40
C ALA A 207 -19.74 3.92 -2.90
N ALA A 208 -20.17 3.01 -2.03
CA ALA A 208 -20.66 1.68 -2.43
C ALA A 208 -22.00 1.79 -3.17
N GLU A 209 -22.91 2.63 -2.69
CA GLU A 209 -24.21 2.86 -3.33
C GLU A 209 -24.08 3.47 -4.72
N ARG A 210 -23.22 4.49 -4.90
CA ARG A 210 -22.93 5.07 -6.22
C ARG A 210 -22.40 4.03 -7.20
N ARG A 211 -21.49 3.14 -6.75
CA ARG A 211 -20.98 2.03 -7.57
C ARG A 211 -22.09 1.05 -7.96
N ALA A 212 -22.94 0.65 -7.01
CA ALA A 212 -24.07 -0.21 -7.30
C ALA A 212 -25.10 0.43 -8.24
N HIS A 213 -25.26 1.76 -8.18
CA HIS A 213 -26.09 2.50 -9.14
C HIS A 213 -25.48 2.49 -10.54
N THR A 214 -24.18 2.78 -10.68
CA THR A 214 -23.50 2.74 -11.98
C THR A 214 -23.49 1.33 -12.59
N GLU A 215 -23.31 0.28 -11.78
CA GLU A 215 -23.36 -1.10 -12.27
C GLU A 215 -24.75 -1.47 -12.80
N ARG A 216 -25.82 -1.07 -12.09
CA ARG A 216 -27.20 -1.27 -12.58
C ARG A 216 -27.43 -0.55 -13.91
N MET A 217 -26.98 0.70 -14.02
CA MET A 217 -27.11 1.48 -15.25
C MET A 217 -26.33 0.86 -16.43
N MET A 218 -25.10 0.40 -16.19
CA MET A 218 -24.32 -0.31 -17.22
C MET A 218 -24.98 -1.61 -17.65
N GLY A 219 -25.53 -2.38 -16.71
CA GLY A 219 -26.29 -3.60 -17.02
C GLY A 219 -27.51 -3.33 -17.90
N THR A 220 -28.28 -2.27 -17.60
CA THR A 220 -29.42 -1.88 -18.44
C THR A 220 -29.01 -1.45 -19.85
N LEU A 221 -27.85 -0.79 -20.00
CA LEU A 221 -27.33 -0.41 -21.31
C LEU A 221 -26.85 -1.63 -22.11
N GLU A 222 -26.25 -2.62 -21.44
CA GLU A 222 -25.86 -3.90 -22.05
C GLU A 222 -27.09 -4.68 -22.54
N GLU A 223 -28.15 -4.77 -21.72
CA GLU A 223 -29.42 -5.38 -22.12
C GLU A 223 -30.04 -4.69 -23.36
N ILE A 224 -30.02 -3.35 -23.40
CA ILE A 224 -30.51 -2.58 -24.56
C ILE A 224 -29.66 -2.88 -25.80
N ARG A 225 -28.33 -2.92 -25.65
CA ARG A 225 -27.42 -3.25 -26.74
C ARG A 225 -27.67 -4.65 -27.29
N ASP A 226 -27.83 -5.64 -26.43
CA ASP A 226 -28.13 -7.03 -26.83
C ASP A 226 -29.47 -7.12 -27.58
N CYS A 227 -30.47 -6.33 -27.16
CA CYS A 227 -31.76 -6.23 -27.86
C CYS A 227 -31.63 -5.59 -29.25
N LEU A 228 -30.75 -4.60 -29.42
CA LEU A 228 -30.52 -3.96 -30.71
C LEU A 228 -29.74 -4.88 -31.65
N ASP A 229 -28.71 -5.56 -31.16
CA ASP A 229 -27.89 -6.49 -31.96
C ASP A 229 -28.71 -7.69 -32.47
N ALA A 230 -29.66 -8.22 -31.67
CA ALA A 230 -30.55 -9.31 -32.10
C ALA A 230 -31.52 -8.92 -33.22
N ASN A 231 -31.89 -7.63 -33.30
CA ASN A 231 -32.77 -7.10 -34.36
C ASN A 231 -31.99 -6.65 -35.60
N PHE A 232 -30.67 -6.46 -35.48
CA PHE A 232 -29.80 -6.12 -36.60
C PHE A 232 -29.39 -7.39 -37.33
N LYS A 233 -30.28 -7.91 -38.18
CA LYS A 233 -29.83 -8.76 -39.29
C LYS A 233 -29.22 -7.82 -40.33
N PRO A 234 -27.88 -7.79 -40.52
CA PRO A 234 -27.33 -7.08 -41.66
C PRO A 234 -28.04 -7.64 -42.90
N GLU A 235 -28.74 -6.78 -43.62
CA GLU A 235 -29.39 -7.13 -44.86
C GLU A 235 -28.28 -7.50 -45.84
N GLU A 236 -27.98 -8.80 -45.93
CA GLU A 236 -27.07 -9.40 -46.92
C GLU A 236 -27.68 -9.16 -48.30
N GLY A 237 -27.53 -7.95 -48.86
CA GLY A 237 -28.26 -7.61 -50.07
C GLY A 237 -28.04 -6.25 -50.72
N SER A 238 -27.13 -5.39 -50.25
CA SER A 238 -26.78 -4.17 -50.98
C SER A 238 -25.33 -4.21 -51.42
N ASP A 239 -25.09 -5.02 -52.45
CA ASP A 239 -23.87 -5.02 -53.28
C ASP A 239 -23.97 -3.84 -54.28
N ASP A 240 -24.28 -2.63 -53.78
CA ASP A 240 -24.26 -1.41 -54.58
C ASP A 240 -22.90 -0.74 -54.40
N GLY A 241 -22.00 -1.05 -55.32
CA GLY A 241 -20.64 -0.50 -55.41
C GLY A 241 -20.60 1.03 -55.41
N SER A 242 -20.64 1.60 -54.21
CA SER A 242 -20.53 3.04 -53.93
C SER A 242 -19.29 3.34 -53.07
N GLU A 243 -18.28 2.47 -53.15
CA GLU A 243 -17.01 2.54 -52.39
C GLU A 243 -16.12 3.75 -52.79
N ASP A 244 -16.41 4.44 -53.90
CA ASP A 244 -15.48 5.42 -54.49
C ASP A 244 -15.85 6.91 -54.30
N ARG A 245 -16.74 7.30 -53.37
CA ARG A 245 -17.22 8.71 -53.36
C ARG A 245 -17.40 9.44 -52.04
N LEU A 246 -16.97 8.89 -50.91
CA LEU A 246 -17.15 9.56 -49.61
C LEU A 246 -15.86 10.00 -48.90
N GLU A 247 -14.69 9.77 -49.50
CA GLU A 247 -13.41 10.23 -48.91
C GLU A 247 -13.22 11.77 -49.01
N ASP A 248 -13.93 12.47 -49.88
CA ASP A 248 -13.69 13.89 -50.19
C ASP A 248 -14.55 14.90 -49.39
N ARG A 249 -15.30 14.47 -48.36
CA ARG A 249 -16.24 15.37 -47.64
C ARG A 249 -16.10 15.43 -46.11
N LEU A 250 -15.08 14.81 -45.53
CA LEU A 250 -14.89 14.82 -44.08
C LEU A 250 -13.72 15.70 -43.59
N GLU A 251 -13.01 16.41 -44.48
CA GLU A 251 -11.91 17.31 -44.05
C GLU A 251 -12.35 18.73 -43.65
N ASP A 252 -13.51 19.24 -44.06
CA ASP A 252 -13.87 20.67 -43.86
C ASP A 252 -14.79 20.97 -42.65
N GLY A 253 -15.01 20.01 -41.74
CA GLY A 253 -16.06 20.14 -40.71
C GLY A 253 -15.64 20.24 -39.25
N LEU A 254 -14.34 20.17 -38.94
CA LEU A 254 -13.86 19.88 -37.57
C LEU A 254 -13.13 21.03 -36.87
N GLU A 255 -13.31 22.28 -37.31
CA GLU A 255 -12.55 23.42 -36.77
C GLU A 255 -13.29 24.28 -35.72
N ASP A 256 -14.57 24.05 -35.42
CA ASP A 256 -15.36 25.05 -34.67
C ASP A 256 -16.23 24.50 -33.52
N SER A 257 -15.64 23.76 -32.58
CA SER A 257 -16.33 23.39 -31.32
C SER A 257 -15.49 23.56 -30.06
N SER A 258 -14.52 24.48 -30.10
CA SER A 258 -13.59 24.77 -28.99
C SER A 258 -14.16 25.73 -27.92
N ASP A 259 -15.45 26.06 -27.96
CA ASP A 259 -16.05 27.14 -27.16
C ASP A 259 -16.98 26.64 -26.02
N SER A 260 -16.71 25.46 -25.43
CA SER A 260 -17.55 24.94 -24.34
C SER A 260 -16.79 24.31 -23.17
N SER A 261 -15.51 24.67 -22.98
CA SER A 261 -14.72 24.19 -21.84
C SER A 261 -14.48 25.23 -20.74
N GLU A 262 -14.95 26.48 -20.87
CA GLU A 262 -14.69 27.51 -19.86
C GLU A 262 -15.51 27.37 -18.57
N GLU A 263 -16.63 26.63 -18.58
CA GLU A 263 -17.46 26.48 -17.36
C GLU A 263 -16.98 25.38 -16.40
N ALA A 264 -16.04 24.51 -16.82
CA ALA A 264 -15.49 23.47 -15.95
C ALA A 264 -14.25 23.91 -15.15
N GLU A 265 -13.58 25.00 -15.54
CA GLU A 265 -12.41 25.51 -14.81
C GLU A 265 -12.78 26.45 -13.65
N ALA A 266 -13.97 27.06 -13.66
CA ALA A 266 -14.42 27.93 -12.57
C ALA A 266 -14.72 27.16 -11.26
N GLU A 267 -15.26 25.94 -11.34
CA GLU A 267 -15.58 25.14 -10.15
C GLU A 267 -14.34 24.54 -9.46
N ALA A 268 -13.23 24.38 -10.20
CA ALA A 268 -11.98 23.89 -9.63
C ALA A 268 -11.18 24.98 -8.88
N ALA A 269 -11.46 26.26 -9.14
CA ALA A 269 -10.78 27.38 -8.49
C ALA A 269 -11.30 27.64 -7.07
N GLU A 270 -12.62 27.55 -6.82
CA GLU A 270 -13.17 27.77 -5.47
C GLU A 270 -12.71 26.70 -4.46
N VAL A 271 -12.58 25.44 -4.89
CA VAL A 271 -12.13 24.35 -3.99
C VAL A 271 -10.64 24.46 -3.62
N ALA A 272 -9.84 25.16 -4.44
CA ALA A 272 -8.43 25.39 -4.16
C ALA A 272 -8.22 26.53 -3.14
N GLU A 273 -9.05 27.57 -3.20
CA GLU A 273 -8.94 28.73 -2.31
C GLU A 273 -9.30 28.37 -0.85
N GLU A 274 -10.28 27.48 -0.63
CA GLU A 274 -10.64 27.03 0.73
C GLU A 274 -9.52 26.18 1.39
N LYS A 275 -8.65 25.54 0.60
CA LYS A 275 -7.53 24.73 1.12
C LYS A 275 -6.29 25.54 1.48
N GLU A 276 -6.12 26.78 1.00
CA GLU A 276 -5.02 27.65 1.43
C GLU A 276 -5.32 28.39 2.74
N ALA A 277 -6.59 28.67 3.06
CA ALA A 277 -6.98 29.26 4.34
C ALA A 277 -6.62 28.37 5.56
N LEU A 278 -6.65 27.04 5.40
CA LEU A 278 -6.31 26.08 6.46
C LEU A 278 -4.79 25.86 6.67
N LYS A 279 -3.93 26.42 5.81
CA LYS A 279 -2.47 26.31 5.95
C LYS A 279 -1.82 27.47 6.71
N GLY A 280 -2.55 28.56 6.94
CA GLY A 280 -2.04 29.75 7.63
C GLY A 280 -1.98 29.64 9.15
N GLN A 281 -2.70 28.70 9.78
CA GLN A 281 -2.92 28.72 11.23
C GLN A 281 -1.97 27.83 12.06
N ASN A 282 -1.02 27.12 11.43
CA ASN A 282 -0.11 26.19 12.11
C ASN A 282 1.35 26.70 12.24
N ARG A 283 1.59 28.02 12.12
CA ARG A 283 2.96 28.59 12.15
C ARG A 283 3.31 29.40 13.40
N GLU A 284 2.43 29.52 14.39
CA GLU A 284 2.66 30.40 15.55
C GLU A 284 3.13 29.72 16.85
N GLU A 285 3.44 28.42 16.88
CA GLU A 285 3.87 27.72 18.11
C GLU A 285 5.30 27.14 18.06
N ALA A 286 6.26 27.84 17.45
CA ALA A 286 7.65 27.36 17.35
C ALA A 286 8.74 28.30 17.91
N GLU A 287 8.38 29.39 18.59
CA GLU A 287 9.36 30.33 19.19
C GLU A 287 9.08 30.58 20.68
N VAL A 288 9.19 29.54 21.50
CA VAL A 288 9.44 29.69 22.95
C VAL A 288 10.42 28.61 23.38
N ASP A 289 11.73 28.90 23.26
CA ASP A 289 12.77 28.55 24.24
C ASP A 289 14.18 28.76 23.66
N GLU A 290 14.59 30.03 23.57
CA GLU A 290 16.01 30.41 23.56
C GLU A 290 16.25 31.43 24.67
N SER A 291 16.28 30.97 25.94
CA SER A 291 16.92 31.70 27.04
C SER A 291 17.20 30.76 28.22
N VAL A 292 18.34 30.08 28.17
CA VAL A 292 19.08 29.57 29.34
C VAL A 292 20.52 30.06 29.24
#